data_AF-A0A9X5U595-F1
#
_entry.id   AF-A0A9X5U595-F1
#
_cell.length_a   1.000
_cell.length_b   1.000
_cell.length_c   1.000
_cell.angle_alpha   90.00
_cell.angle_beta   90.00
_cell.angle_gamma   90.00
#
_symmetry.space_group_name_H-M   'P 1'
#
loop_
_entity.id
_entity.type
_entity.pdbx_description
1 polymer ?
#
loop_
_entity_poly.entity_id
_entity_poly.type
_entity_poly.pdbx_seq_one_letter_code
_entity_poly.pdbx_strand_id
1 'polypeptide(L)'
;MKKILCLVLAMSMGSVAFAAEYRTKQPIAHDWLKINGNQFNIESANERGHICGAQGKMDKNKVWKDGEGCQISFQFKGDEVKVDAEGCENYCGAGVSFPSEYYKLPQVCSQQGVKKMENRFQTTLRSGKFEQAADIKQNYLKQCGDFLNPIETVTAANDAADAYRQANNKAACIQTLDAVQDHYESQLLDKDLVNKINVQMERDKALRQQCS
;
A
#
# COMPACT_ATOMS: atom_id res chain seq x y z
N MET A 1 -22.37 57.38 18.45
CA MET A 1 -21.11 56.65 18.73
C MET A 1 -21.45 55.29 19.36
N LYS A 2 -21.39 54.20 18.59
CA LYS A 2 -21.58 52.83 19.11
C LYS A 2 -20.34 52.02 18.74
N LYS A 3 -19.56 51.65 19.76
CA LYS A 3 -18.35 50.83 19.62
C LYS A 3 -18.77 49.40 19.29
N ILE A 4 -18.39 48.91 18.11
CA ILE A 4 -18.55 47.49 17.74
C ILE A 4 -17.34 46.75 18.28
N LEU A 5 -17.58 45.88 19.26
CA LEU A 5 -16.59 45.01 19.87
C LEU A 5 -16.50 43.73 19.01
N CYS A 6 -15.43 43.59 18.23
CA CYS A 6 -15.15 42.33 17.52
C CYS A 6 -14.64 41.29 18.51
N LEU A 7 -15.50 40.36 18.91
CA LEU A 7 -15.11 39.11 19.55
C LEU A 7 -14.46 38.21 18.50
N VAL A 8 -13.13 38.12 18.53
CA VAL A 8 -12.39 37.10 17.79
C VAL A 8 -12.50 35.79 18.57
N LEU A 9 -13.38 34.88 18.13
CA LEU A 9 -13.35 33.49 18.57
C LEU A 9 -12.07 32.85 18.02
N ALA A 10 -11.09 32.63 18.89
CA ALA A 10 -10.01 31.70 18.61
C ALA A 10 -10.61 30.27 18.59
N MET A 11 -10.96 29.78 17.39
CA MET A 11 -11.20 28.35 17.21
C MET A 11 -9.86 27.63 17.38
N SER A 12 -9.65 27.01 18.54
CA SER A 12 -8.57 26.06 18.72
C SER A 12 -8.78 24.93 17.71
N MET A 13 -7.97 24.92 16.65
CA MET A 13 -7.86 23.79 15.73
C MET A 13 -7.22 22.64 16.50
N GLY A 14 -8.05 21.90 17.26
CA GLY A 14 -7.67 20.56 17.68
C GLY A 14 -7.44 19.77 16.41
N SER A 15 -6.23 19.25 16.21
CA SER A 15 -5.85 18.40 15.09
C SER A 15 -6.71 17.14 15.12
N VAL A 16 -7.90 17.20 14.53
CA VAL A 16 -8.68 16.00 14.24
C VAL A 16 -7.88 15.30 13.17
N ALA A 17 -7.17 14.23 13.55
CA ALA A 17 -6.50 13.38 12.58
C ALA A 17 -7.57 12.93 11.58
N PHE A 18 -7.51 13.46 10.36
CA PHE A 18 -8.43 13.08 9.30
C PHE A 18 -8.33 11.58 9.08
N ALA A 19 -9.47 10.95 8.75
CA ALA A 19 -9.47 9.54 8.42
C ALA A 19 -8.47 9.28 7.29
N ALA A 20 -7.53 8.37 7.52
CA ALA A 20 -6.44 8.08 6.60
C ALA A 20 -6.02 6.62 6.71
N GLU A 21 -5.58 6.07 5.59
CA GLU A 21 -4.93 4.77 5.50
C GLU A 21 -3.44 5.02 5.28
N TYR A 22 -2.61 4.22 5.91
CA TYR A 22 -1.17 4.26 5.84
C TYR A 22 -0.64 2.84 5.56
N ARG A 23 0.51 2.75 4.92
CA ARG A 23 1.24 1.50 4.65
C ARG A 23 2.73 1.68 4.89
N THR A 24 3.44 0.60 5.11
CA THR A 24 4.90 0.57 5.00
C THR A 24 5.32 0.80 3.55
N LYS A 25 6.55 1.25 3.36
CA LYS A 25 7.16 1.29 2.03
C LYS A 25 7.73 -0.08 1.68
N GLN A 26 7.56 -0.48 0.43
CA GLN A 26 8.03 -1.74 -0.14
C GLN A 26 7.68 -2.95 0.75
N PRO A 27 6.38 -3.13 1.10
CA PRO A 27 5.98 -4.24 1.96
C PRO A 27 6.34 -5.57 1.30
N ILE A 28 6.91 -6.50 2.06
CA ILE A 28 7.18 -7.86 1.56
C ILE A 28 5.86 -8.64 1.44
N ALA A 29 4.97 -8.46 2.43
CA ALA A 29 3.64 -9.04 2.44
C ALA A 29 2.57 -7.95 2.55
N HIS A 30 1.91 -7.80 3.69
CA HIS A 30 0.78 -6.90 3.84
C HIS A 30 0.84 -6.18 5.18
N ASP A 31 0.91 -4.85 5.13
CA ASP A 31 0.86 -4.01 6.31
C ASP A 31 -0.08 -2.83 6.06
N TRP A 32 -0.88 -2.48 7.05
CA TRP A 32 -1.66 -1.25 7.00
C TRP A 32 -1.96 -0.71 8.39
N LEU A 33 -2.14 0.61 8.41
CA LEU A 33 -2.64 1.34 9.56
C LEU A 33 -3.77 2.23 9.08
N LYS A 34 -4.94 2.10 9.70
CA LYS A 34 -6.07 2.99 9.47
C LYS A 34 -6.29 3.82 10.71
N ILE A 35 -6.33 5.13 10.53
CA ILE A 35 -6.66 6.10 11.57
C ILE A 35 -8.00 6.75 11.22
N ASN A 36 -8.88 6.89 12.21
CA ASN A 36 -10.11 7.66 12.12
C ASN A 36 -10.33 8.45 13.42
N GLY A 37 -9.86 9.70 13.45
CA GLY A 37 -9.86 10.50 14.67
C GLY A 37 -8.96 9.88 15.73
N ASN A 38 -9.55 9.38 16.83
CA ASN A 38 -8.81 8.65 17.85
C ASN A 38 -8.93 7.12 17.73
N GLN A 39 -9.64 6.60 16.74
CA GLN A 39 -9.72 5.17 16.49
C GLN A 39 -8.58 4.75 15.57
N PHE A 40 -8.01 3.57 15.84
CA PHE A 40 -7.04 2.93 14.94
C PHE A 40 -7.42 1.47 14.69
N ASN A 41 -6.95 0.97 13.56
CA ASN A 41 -6.81 -0.45 13.28
C ASN A 41 -5.48 -0.63 12.56
N ILE A 42 -4.62 -1.50 13.08
CA ILE A 42 -3.27 -1.76 12.59
C ILE A 42 -3.10 -3.26 12.40
N GLU A 43 -2.55 -3.63 11.26
CA GLU A 43 -2.27 -5.02 10.92
C GLU A 43 -0.96 -5.09 10.13
N SER A 44 -0.20 -6.14 10.38
CA SER A 44 0.95 -6.54 9.58
C SER A 44 0.93 -8.04 9.37
N ALA A 45 1.55 -8.48 8.29
CA ALA A 45 1.72 -9.88 7.96
C ALA A 45 3.14 -10.11 7.49
N ASN A 46 3.72 -11.26 7.86
CA ASN A 46 4.95 -11.72 7.25
C ASN A 46 4.67 -12.62 6.02
N GLU A 47 5.74 -12.94 5.30
CA GLU A 47 5.72 -13.76 4.09
C GLU A 47 5.14 -15.17 4.29
N ARG A 48 5.17 -15.68 5.54
CA ARG A 48 4.60 -16.97 5.95
C ARG A 48 3.12 -16.91 6.32
N GLY A 49 2.52 -15.71 6.30
CA GLY A 49 1.11 -15.50 6.60
C GLY A 49 0.78 -15.44 8.09
N HIS A 50 1.78 -15.32 8.97
CA HIS A 50 1.52 -14.93 10.35
C HIS A 50 1.12 -13.46 10.39
N ILE A 51 0.10 -13.15 11.18
CA ILE A 51 -0.50 -11.81 11.26
C ILE A 51 -0.21 -11.24 12.65
N CYS A 52 0.06 -9.94 12.71
CA CYS A 52 -0.07 -9.16 13.93
C CYS A 52 -1.16 -8.11 13.75
N GLY A 53 -2.07 -7.98 14.71
CA GLY A 53 -3.23 -7.11 14.54
C GLY A 53 -3.76 -6.55 15.85
N ALA A 54 -4.05 -5.25 15.87
CA ALA A 54 -4.67 -4.57 16.99
C ALA A 54 -5.64 -3.48 16.51
N GLN A 55 -6.68 -3.21 17.31
CA GLN A 55 -7.60 -2.12 17.06
C GLN A 55 -8.06 -1.51 18.37
N GLY A 56 -8.34 -0.21 18.36
CA GLY A 56 -8.74 0.44 19.59
C GLY A 56 -8.95 1.93 19.46
N LYS A 57 -9.07 2.58 20.62
CA LYS A 57 -9.15 4.03 20.76
C LYS A 57 -7.91 4.52 21.49
N MET A 58 -7.17 5.39 20.84
CA MET A 58 -6.08 6.14 21.43
C MET A 58 -6.62 7.14 22.46
N ASP A 59 -5.84 7.36 23.51
CA ASP A 59 -6.02 8.46 24.45
C ASP A 59 -5.58 9.81 23.83
N LYS A 60 -5.60 10.86 24.66
CA LYS A 60 -5.20 12.22 24.24
C LYS A 60 -3.72 12.32 23.83
N ASN A 61 -2.87 11.41 24.31
CA ASN A 61 -1.45 11.34 24.02
C ASN A 61 -1.13 10.43 22.84
N LYS A 62 -2.17 9.95 22.11
CA LYS A 62 -2.02 9.02 20.98
C LYS A 62 -1.44 7.67 21.41
N VAL A 63 -1.79 7.23 22.61
CA VAL A 63 -1.41 5.93 23.15
C VAL A 63 -2.66 5.07 23.33
N TRP A 64 -2.57 3.81 22.94
CA TRP A 64 -3.54 2.78 23.30
C TRP A 64 -2.88 1.77 24.25
N LYS A 65 -3.66 1.30 25.23
CA LYS A 65 -3.27 0.25 26.17
C LYS A 65 -4.40 -0.76 26.24
N ASP A 66 -4.07 -2.04 26.26
CA ASP A 66 -5.07 -3.09 26.41
C ASP A 66 -5.46 -3.37 27.87
N GLY A 67 -4.64 -2.93 28.82
CA GLY A 67 -4.81 -3.18 30.24
C GLY A 67 -4.13 -4.47 30.74
N GLU A 68 -3.51 -5.23 29.86
CA GLU A 68 -2.82 -6.50 30.13
C GLU A 68 -1.30 -6.43 29.90
N GLY A 69 -0.82 -5.32 29.32
CA GLY A 69 0.61 -5.03 29.20
C GLY A 69 1.02 -4.51 27.82
N CYS A 70 0.18 -4.69 26.80
CA CYS A 70 0.44 -4.14 25.47
C CYS A 70 0.13 -2.64 25.45
N GLN A 71 1.09 -1.88 24.94
CA GLN A 71 0.98 -0.46 24.68
C GLN A 71 1.41 -0.15 23.25
N ILE A 72 0.57 0.58 22.51
CA ILE A 72 0.92 1.07 21.18
C ILE A 72 0.84 2.60 21.19
N SER A 73 1.93 3.27 20.83
CA SER A 73 2.00 4.72 20.70
C SER A 73 2.17 5.15 19.24
N PHE A 74 1.53 6.26 18.87
CA PHE A 74 1.51 6.79 17.52
C PHE A 74 2.06 8.21 17.49
N GLN A 75 3.10 8.46 16.68
CA GLN A 75 3.69 9.78 16.49
C GLN A 75 3.46 10.22 15.04
N PHE A 76 2.62 11.23 14.86
CA PHE A 76 2.24 11.75 13.55
C PHE A 76 3.15 12.90 13.11
N LYS A 77 3.74 12.80 11.91
CA LYS A 77 4.57 13.86 11.32
C LYS A 77 4.32 13.97 9.82
N GLY A 78 3.52 14.95 9.41
CA GLY A 78 3.14 15.11 8.00
C GLY A 78 2.37 13.89 7.51
N ASP A 79 2.92 13.21 6.50
CA ASP A 79 2.36 11.97 5.94
C ASP A 79 2.97 10.70 6.56
N GLU A 80 3.82 10.83 7.60
CA GLU A 80 4.43 9.70 8.32
C GLU A 80 3.76 9.47 9.68
N VAL A 81 3.64 8.20 10.08
CA VAL A 81 3.28 7.77 11.43
C VAL A 81 4.34 6.82 11.95
N LYS A 82 5.05 7.21 13.00
CA LYS A 82 5.87 6.27 13.76
C LYS A 82 5.01 5.51 14.75
N VAL A 83 5.21 4.21 14.80
CA VAL A 83 4.53 3.28 15.70
C VAL A 83 5.57 2.68 16.62
N ASP A 84 5.28 2.68 17.91
CA ASP A 84 6.07 1.99 18.93
C ASP A 84 5.13 1.09 19.73
N ALA A 85 5.41 -0.21 19.71
CA ALA A 85 4.57 -1.24 20.30
C ALA A 85 5.40 -2.04 21.31
N GLU A 86 4.99 -1.98 22.59
CA GLU A 86 5.67 -2.61 23.72
C GLU A 86 4.74 -3.64 24.36
N GLY A 87 5.22 -4.87 24.60
CA GLY A 87 4.45 -5.91 25.28
C GLY A 87 3.27 -6.49 24.48
N CYS A 88 3.34 -6.42 23.14
CA CYS A 88 2.23 -6.77 22.26
C CYS A 88 2.37 -8.15 21.60
N GLU A 89 3.20 -9.04 22.14
CA GLU A 89 3.49 -10.36 21.59
C GLU A 89 2.23 -11.22 21.45
N ASN A 90 1.24 -11.07 22.34
CA ASN A 90 -0.03 -11.80 22.30
C ASN A 90 -0.93 -11.41 21.10
N TYR A 91 -0.65 -10.28 20.44
CA TYR A 91 -1.37 -9.83 19.24
C TYR A 91 -0.70 -10.30 17.95
N CYS A 92 0.49 -10.90 18.05
CA CYS A 92 1.33 -11.23 16.92
C CYS A 92 1.57 -12.75 16.82
N GLY A 93 1.46 -13.28 15.59
CA GLY A 93 1.97 -14.61 15.27
C GLY A 93 3.51 -14.67 15.27
N ALA A 94 4.04 -15.86 15.00
CA ALA A 94 5.48 -16.09 14.99
C ALA A 94 6.20 -15.25 13.93
N GLY A 95 7.24 -14.51 14.35
CA GLY A 95 8.11 -13.76 13.45
C GLY A 95 7.41 -12.59 12.74
N VAL A 96 6.33 -12.05 13.30
CA VAL A 96 5.70 -10.81 12.84
C VAL A 96 5.57 -9.85 14.01
N SER A 97 5.75 -8.56 13.74
CA SER A 97 5.56 -7.47 14.68
C SER A 97 4.91 -6.30 13.94
N PHE A 98 4.45 -5.28 14.65
CA PHE A 98 4.06 -4.03 14.02
C PHE A 98 5.31 -3.31 13.46
N PRO A 99 5.33 -2.94 12.17
CA PRO A 99 6.33 -2.01 11.63
C PRO A 99 6.41 -0.71 12.42
N SER A 100 7.60 -0.12 12.51
CA SER A 100 7.83 1.12 13.24
C SER A 100 7.46 2.38 12.46
N GLU A 101 7.31 2.29 11.13
CA GLU A 101 7.07 3.43 10.26
C GLU A 101 6.00 3.14 9.22
N TYR A 102 5.00 4.02 9.16
CA TYR A 102 3.92 3.98 8.19
C TYR A 102 3.83 5.32 7.45
N TYR A 103 3.44 5.26 6.19
CA TYR A 103 3.35 6.40 5.29
C TYR A 103 1.95 6.48 4.71
N LYS A 104 1.42 7.69 4.61
CA LYS A 104 0.05 7.95 4.19
C LYS A 104 -0.14 7.44 2.77
N LEU A 105 -1.13 6.57 2.62
CA LEU A 105 -1.44 5.93 1.36
C LEU A 105 -2.16 6.94 0.45
N PRO A 106 -1.68 7.19 -0.77
CA PRO A 106 -2.42 7.98 -1.74
C PRO A 106 -3.80 7.35 -1.98
N GLN A 107 -4.82 8.17 -2.17
CA GLN A 107 -6.20 7.67 -2.31
C GLN A 107 -6.36 6.67 -3.46
N VAL A 108 -5.58 6.84 -4.54
CA VAL A 108 -5.54 5.93 -5.69
C VAL A 108 -5.00 4.54 -5.34
N CYS A 109 -4.20 4.42 -4.28
CA CYS A 109 -3.60 3.18 -3.79
C CYS A 109 -4.41 2.53 -2.67
N SER A 110 -5.43 3.20 -2.12
CA SER A 110 -6.38 2.60 -1.17
C SER A 110 -7.12 1.40 -1.80
N GLN A 111 -7.65 0.49 -1.00
CA GLN A 111 -8.41 -0.66 -1.52
C GLN A 111 -9.53 -0.23 -2.49
N GLN A 112 -10.23 0.87 -2.18
CA GLN A 112 -11.27 1.40 -3.04
C GLN A 112 -10.69 2.04 -4.32
N GLY A 113 -9.54 2.71 -4.21
CA GLY A 113 -8.80 3.28 -5.35
C GLY A 113 -8.36 2.19 -6.33
N VAL A 114 -7.72 1.14 -5.81
CA VAL A 114 -7.26 -0.03 -6.59
C VAL A 114 -8.44 -0.70 -7.29
N LYS A 115 -9.56 -0.93 -6.58
CA LYS A 115 -10.77 -1.52 -7.19
C LYS A 115 -11.33 -0.66 -8.34
N LYS A 116 -11.34 0.66 -8.19
CA LYS A 116 -11.80 1.58 -9.25
C LYS A 116 -10.83 1.57 -10.45
N MET A 117 -9.53 1.57 -10.18
CA MET A 117 -8.48 1.47 -11.21
C MET A 117 -8.62 0.17 -11.99
N GLU A 118 -8.75 -0.97 -11.31
CA GLU A 118 -8.87 -2.29 -11.94
C GLU A 118 -10.12 -2.38 -12.81
N ASN A 119 -11.27 -1.90 -12.33
CA ASN A 119 -12.49 -1.84 -13.13
C ASN A 119 -12.31 -1.01 -14.41
N ARG A 120 -11.59 0.13 -14.31
CA ARG A 120 -11.29 0.99 -15.46
C ARG A 120 -10.34 0.28 -16.44
N PHE A 121 -9.29 -0.36 -15.93
CA PHE A 121 -8.37 -1.17 -16.73
C PHE A 121 -9.12 -2.25 -17.52
N GLN A 122 -9.86 -3.12 -16.83
CA GLN A 122 -10.60 -4.24 -17.43
C GLN A 122 -11.65 -3.78 -18.44
N THR A 123 -12.33 -2.66 -18.19
CA THR A 123 -13.30 -2.10 -19.13
C THR A 123 -12.62 -1.56 -20.39
N THR A 124 -11.50 -0.85 -20.22
CA THR A 124 -10.72 -0.27 -21.31
C THR A 124 -10.10 -1.36 -22.19
N LEU A 125 -9.54 -2.39 -21.55
CA LEU A 125 -8.96 -3.57 -22.20
C LEU A 125 -10.00 -4.31 -23.03
N ARG A 126 -11.16 -4.64 -22.45
CA ARG A 126 -12.27 -5.32 -23.15
C ARG A 126 -12.87 -4.51 -24.31
N SER A 127 -12.68 -3.19 -24.30
CA SER A 127 -13.10 -2.30 -25.39
C SER A 127 -12.08 -2.21 -26.52
N GLY A 128 -10.98 -2.99 -26.49
CA GLY A 128 -9.92 -2.99 -27.49
C GLY A 128 -8.98 -1.78 -27.43
N LYS A 129 -9.08 -0.93 -26.40
CA LYS A 129 -8.24 0.26 -26.23
C LYS A 129 -6.95 -0.10 -25.50
N PHE A 130 -6.14 -0.94 -26.12
CA PHE A 130 -5.04 -1.63 -25.46
C PHE A 130 -3.95 -0.70 -24.91
N GLU A 131 -3.51 0.32 -25.65
CA GLU A 131 -2.53 1.29 -25.13
C GLU A 131 -3.06 2.07 -23.92
N GLN A 132 -4.33 2.52 -23.99
CA GLN A 132 -4.97 3.20 -22.86
C GLN A 132 -5.13 2.29 -21.64
N ALA A 133 -5.33 0.98 -21.85
CA ALA A 133 -5.35 0.02 -20.76
C ALA A 133 -3.97 -0.11 -20.12
N ALA A 134 -2.90 -0.19 -20.92
CA ALA A 134 -1.53 -0.22 -20.43
C ALA A 134 -1.19 1.04 -19.61
N ASP A 135 -1.57 2.23 -20.09
CA ASP A 135 -1.37 3.51 -19.40
C ASP A 135 -2.01 3.55 -18.01
N ILE A 136 -3.16 2.90 -17.82
CA ILE A 136 -3.82 2.84 -16.51
C ILE A 136 -2.95 2.08 -15.50
N LYS A 137 -2.39 0.94 -15.90
CA LYS A 137 -1.51 0.12 -15.04
C LYS A 137 -0.15 0.78 -14.82
N GLN A 138 0.42 1.41 -15.84
CA GLN A 138 1.66 2.19 -15.72
C GLN A 138 1.51 3.37 -14.75
N ASN A 139 0.41 4.11 -14.84
CA ASN A 139 0.12 5.18 -13.89
C ASN A 139 -0.14 4.68 -12.47
N TYR A 140 -0.69 3.47 -12.32
CA TYR A 140 -0.84 2.82 -11.02
C TYR A 140 0.53 2.48 -10.41
N LEU A 141 1.40 1.82 -11.17
CA LEU A 141 2.78 1.52 -10.76
C LEU A 141 3.54 2.79 -10.35
N LYS A 142 3.44 3.86 -11.13
CA LYS A 142 4.08 5.14 -10.82
C LYS A 142 3.59 5.78 -9.51
N GLN A 143 2.29 5.70 -9.23
CA GLN A 143 1.70 6.36 -8.05
C GLN A 143 1.77 5.51 -6.79
N CYS A 144 1.75 4.19 -6.95
CA CYS A 144 1.59 3.26 -5.85
C CYS A 144 2.80 2.35 -5.62
N GLY A 145 3.81 2.35 -6.50
CA GLY A 145 4.93 1.40 -6.48
C GLY A 145 5.63 1.29 -5.12
N ASP A 146 5.85 2.42 -4.44
CA ASP A 146 6.41 2.46 -3.08
C ASP A 146 5.58 1.67 -2.05
N PHE A 147 4.31 1.36 -2.32
CA PHE A 147 3.36 0.74 -1.40
C PHE A 147 2.86 -0.63 -1.88
N LEU A 148 3.37 -1.12 -3.00
CA LEU A 148 3.02 -2.43 -3.55
C LEU A 148 3.99 -3.48 -3.04
N ASN A 149 3.46 -4.64 -2.70
CA ASN A 149 4.31 -5.81 -2.50
C ASN A 149 4.78 -6.37 -3.85
N PRO A 150 5.81 -7.23 -3.85
CA PRO A 150 6.36 -7.76 -5.10
C PRO A 150 5.31 -8.41 -6.00
N ILE A 151 4.35 -9.17 -5.46
CA ILE A 151 3.31 -9.83 -6.25
C ILE A 151 2.42 -8.82 -6.95
N GLU A 152 1.99 -7.77 -6.23
CA GLU A 152 1.18 -6.67 -6.78
C GLU A 152 1.93 -5.94 -7.91
N THR A 153 3.22 -5.68 -7.72
CA THR A 153 4.08 -5.03 -8.72
C THR A 153 4.21 -5.89 -9.98
N VAL A 154 4.50 -7.20 -9.86
CA VAL A 154 4.71 -8.07 -11.05
C VAL A 154 3.39 -8.20 -11.80
N THR A 155 2.30 -8.38 -11.06
CA THR A 155 0.97 -8.54 -11.64
C THR A 155 0.59 -7.31 -12.45
N ALA A 156 0.76 -6.10 -11.89
CA ALA A 156 0.43 -4.86 -12.59
C ALA A 156 1.32 -4.63 -13.82
N ALA A 157 2.60 -5.00 -13.75
CA ALA A 157 3.51 -4.93 -14.88
C ALA A 157 3.16 -5.91 -16.00
N ASN A 158 2.90 -7.17 -15.66
CA ASN A 158 2.46 -8.19 -16.60
C ASN A 158 1.15 -7.80 -17.29
N ASP A 159 0.21 -7.19 -16.56
CA ASP A 159 -1.04 -6.69 -17.14
C ASP A 159 -0.82 -5.52 -18.11
N ALA A 160 0.08 -4.60 -17.79
CA ALA A 160 0.46 -3.51 -18.71
C ALA A 160 1.18 -4.04 -19.96
N ALA A 161 2.13 -4.96 -19.78
CA ALA A 161 2.88 -5.58 -20.87
C ALA A 161 1.97 -6.38 -21.80
N ASP A 162 1.00 -7.13 -21.26
CA ASP A 162 0.05 -7.88 -22.09
C ASP A 162 -0.89 -6.94 -22.87
N ALA A 163 -1.28 -5.81 -22.28
CA ALA A 163 -2.01 -4.77 -23.00
C ALA A 163 -1.15 -4.18 -24.13
N TYR A 164 0.14 -3.87 -23.91
CA TYR A 164 1.04 -3.44 -25.00
C TYR A 164 1.22 -4.50 -26.09
N ARG A 165 1.30 -5.78 -25.72
CA ARG A 165 1.34 -6.89 -26.68
C ARG A 165 0.10 -6.90 -27.57
N GLN A 166 -1.08 -6.77 -26.97
CA GLN A 166 -2.35 -6.69 -27.71
C GLN A 166 -2.44 -5.44 -28.60
N ALA A 167 -1.76 -4.35 -28.24
CA ALA A 167 -1.58 -3.16 -29.07
C ALA A 167 -0.55 -3.32 -30.20
N ASN A 168 0.14 -4.46 -30.31
CA ASN A 168 1.33 -4.67 -31.15
C ASN A 168 2.50 -3.72 -30.84
N ASN A 169 2.55 -3.14 -29.64
CA ASN A 169 3.65 -2.28 -29.19
C ASN A 169 4.71 -3.11 -28.46
N LYS A 170 5.51 -3.83 -29.26
CA LYS A 170 6.55 -4.75 -28.77
C LYS A 170 7.59 -4.06 -27.88
N ALA A 171 8.03 -2.86 -28.27
CA ALA A 171 9.04 -2.11 -27.52
C ALA A 171 8.53 -1.75 -26.10
N ALA A 172 7.31 -1.22 -25.99
CA ALA A 172 6.73 -0.88 -24.69
C ALA A 172 6.43 -2.11 -23.84
N CYS A 173 6.06 -3.25 -24.46
CA CYS A 173 5.93 -4.50 -23.73
C CYS A 173 7.26 -4.92 -23.09
N ILE A 174 8.34 -5.04 -23.86
CA ILE A 174 9.65 -5.47 -23.34
C ILE A 174 10.16 -4.50 -22.28
N GLN A 175 10.08 -3.18 -22.53
CA GLN A 175 10.49 -2.17 -21.57
C GLN A 175 9.74 -2.27 -20.23
N THR A 176 8.44 -2.60 -20.28
CA THR A 176 7.64 -2.77 -19.07
C THR A 176 8.11 -3.96 -18.23
N LEU A 177 8.44 -5.08 -18.88
CA LEU A 177 8.93 -6.28 -18.20
C LEU A 177 10.34 -6.06 -17.63
N ASP A 178 11.24 -5.42 -18.39
CA ASP A 178 12.60 -5.11 -17.97
C ASP A 178 12.65 -4.24 -16.71
N ALA A 179 11.86 -3.16 -16.68
CA ALA A 179 11.82 -2.23 -15.55
C ALA A 179 11.42 -2.90 -14.22
N VAL A 180 10.81 -4.08 -14.31
CA VAL A 180 10.16 -4.74 -13.21
C VAL A 180 11.05 -5.90 -12.73
N GLN A 181 11.74 -6.59 -13.65
CA GLN A 181 12.80 -7.56 -13.32
C GLN A 181 13.93 -6.95 -12.45
N ASP A 182 14.37 -5.73 -12.77
CA ASP A 182 15.41 -5.00 -12.01
C ASP A 182 14.99 -4.70 -10.56
N HIS A 183 13.69 -4.59 -10.28
CA HIS A 183 13.17 -4.31 -8.95
C HIS A 183 13.18 -5.56 -8.04
N TYR A 184 12.97 -6.76 -8.60
CA TYR A 184 12.81 -8.00 -7.82
C TYR A 184 14.10 -8.65 -7.38
N GLU A 185 15.15 -8.61 -8.21
CA GLU A 185 16.41 -9.31 -7.90
C GLU A 185 17.07 -8.77 -6.61
N SER A 186 16.70 -7.56 -6.18
CA SER A 186 17.18 -6.94 -4.94
C SER A 186 16.39 -7.31 -3.66
N GLN A 187 15.21 -7.93 -3.76
CA GLN A 187 14.27 -8.07 -2.62
C GLN A 187 13.92 -9.52 -2.24
N LEU A 188 14.37 -10.53 -3.00
CA LEU A 188 14.02 -11.93 -2.78
C LEU A 188 14.95 -12.60 -1.75
N LEU A 189 14.55 -12.59 -0.47
CA LEU A 189 15.29 -13.26 0.62
C LEU A 189 14.58 -14.49 1.21
N ASP A 190 13.30 -14.74 0.89
CA ASP A 190 12.53 -15.87 1.45
C ASP A 190 11.94 -16.81 0.38
N LYS A 191 12.10 -18.13 0.60
CA LYS A 191 11.72 -19.20 -0.35
C LYS A 191 10.21 -19.33 -0.56
N ASP A 192 9.37 -19.01 0.41
CA ASP A 192 7.91 -19.12 0.28
C ASP A 192 7.33 -17.98 -0.54
N LEU A 193 7.90 -16.78 -0.40
CA LEU A 193 7.55 -15.65 -1.25
C LEU A 193 8.00 -15.88 -2.70
N VAL A 194 9.20 -16.46 -2.88
CA VAL A 194 9.70 -16.89 -4.18
C VAL A 194 8.69 -17.81 -4.87
N ASN A 195 8.07 -18.78 -4.18
CA ASN A 195 7.09 -19.68 -4.80
C ASN A 195 5.83 -18.96 -5.33
N LYS A 196 5.31 -17.96 -4.61
CA LYS A 196 4.14 -17.18 -5.08
C LYS A 196 4.50 -16.25 -6.23
N ILE A 197 5.65 -15.59 -6.14
CA ILE A 197 6.18 -14.72 -7.19
C ILE A 197 6.53 -15.53 -8.45
N ASN A 198 7.01 -16.77 -8.30
CA ASN A 198 7.36 -17.65 -9.42
C ASN A 198 6.22 -17.79 -10.43
N VAL A 199 4.96 -17.86 -9.99
CA VAL A 199 3.81 -17.93 -10.92
C VAL A 199 3.75 -16.69 -11.80
N GLN A 200 3.93 -15.50 -11.23
CA GLN A 200 3.95 -14.25 -12.00
C GLN A 200 5.23 -14.11 -12.83
N MET A 201 6.36 -14.63 -12.37
CA MET A 201 7.61 -14.65 -13.13
C MET A 201 7.56 -15.60 -14.32
N GLU A 202 6.93 -16.76 -14.20
CA GLU A 202 6.73 -17.66 -15.35
C GLU A 202 5.77 -17.04 -16.36
N ARG A 203 4.74 -16.31 -15.90
CA ARG A 203 3.90 -15.49 -16.79
C ARG A 203 4.72 -14.41 -17.49
N ASP A 204 5.58 -13.70 -16.77
CA ASP A 204 6.49 -12.66 -17.32
C ASP A 204 7.36 -13.26 -18.44
N LYS A 205 8.07 -14.37 -18.16
CA LYS A 205 8.91 -15.07 -19.14
C LYS A 205 8.13 -15.49 -20.39
N ALA A 206 6.96 -16.10 -20.20
CA ALA A 206 6.11 -16.52 -21.31
C ALA A 206 5.59 -15.33 -22.14
N LEU A 207 5.26 -14.22 -21.47
CA LEU A 207 4.80 -13.01 -22.12
C LEU A 207 5.93 -12.32 -22.90
N ARG A 208 7.15 -12.31 -22.35
CA ARG A 208 8.35 -11.78 -23.00
C ARG A 208 8.61 -12.44 -24.36
N GLN A 209 8.44 -13.76 -24.44
CA GLN A 209 8.57 -14.51 -25.69
C GLN A 209 7.53 -14.08 -26.73
N GLN A 210 6.33 -13.70 -26.29
CA GLN A 210 5.24 -13.26 -27.18
C GLN A 210 5.35 -11.79 -27.59
N CYS A 211 6.16 -11.00 -26.87
CA CYS A 211 6.45 -9.61 -27.22
C CYS A 211 7.63 -9.45 -28.16
N SER A 212 8.44 -10.50 -28.34
CA SER A 212 9.53 -10.56 -29.32
C SER A 212 8.98 -10.67 -30.75
#